data_AF-A0A8I0N6R1-F1
#
_entry.id   AF-A0A8I0N6R1-F1
#
_cell.length_a   1.000
_cell.length_b   1.000
_cell.length_c   1.000
_cell.angle_alpha   90.00
_cell.angle_beta   90.00
_cell.angle_gamma   90.00
#
_symmetry.space_group_name_H-M   'P 1'
#
loop_
_entity.id
_entity.type
_entity.pdbx_description
1 polymer ?
#
loop_
_entity_poly.entity_id
_entity_poly.type
_entity_poly.pdbx_seq_one_letter_code
_entity_poly.pdbx_strand_id
1 'polypeptide(L)'
;MKRPFETSTIIAILLAVSPVAAGAQDGATQTQIEQRDPDFCGAGGAGCDPADVQQWKAVGNRLADLSSADLSQYAYACAKHREWKSECETNPIAILKRLGIEGY
;
A
#
# COMPACT_ATOMS: atom_id res chain seq x y z
N MET A 1 10.00 -22.13 -59.43
CA MET A 1 8.79 -22.81 -58.95
C MET A 1 9.13 -24.24 -58.54
N LYS A 2 8.48 -24.74 -57.47
CA LYS A 2 8.45 -26.12 -56.91
C LYS A 2 9.61 -26.56 -55.99
N ARG A 3 9.32 -26.54 -54.68
CA ARG A 3 9.75 -27.54 -53.69
C ARG A 3 8.83 -28.77 -53.78
N PRO A 4 9.29 -29.97 -53.40
CA PRO A 4 8.77 -30.59 -52.16
C PRO A 4 9.87 -31.37 -51.39
N PHE A 5 10.02 -31.27 -50.07
CA PHE A 5 9.17 -31.75 -48.95
C PHE A 5 9.36 -33.25 -48.66
N GLU A 6 10.23 -33.60 -47.70
CA GLU A 6 10.22 -34.84 -46.88
C GLU A 6 10.95 -34.51 -45.56
N THR A 7 10.25 -34.24 -44.45
CA THR A 7 9.76 -35.16 -43.38
C THR A 7 10.86 -35.75 -42.48
N SER A 8 10.95 -35.25 -41.24
CA SER A 8 10.69 -36.03 -40.02
C SER A 8 11.17 -35.29 -38.76
N THR A 9 10.19 -34.95 -37.92
CA THR A 9 10.18 -35.06 -36.44
C THR A 9 11.48 -34.86 -35.67
N ILE A 10 11.51 -33.88 -34.75
CA ILE A 10 11.48 -34.13 -33.28
C ILE A 10 10.80 -32.93 -32.60
N ILE A 11 9.65 -33.19 -31.97
CA ILE A 11 9.06 -32.34 -30.93
C ILE A 11 9.82 -32.64 -29.63
N ALA A 12 10.42 -31.62 -29.03
CA ALA A 12 10.85 -31.67 -27.63
C ALA A 12 10.47 -30.33 -26.97
N ILE A 13 9.21 -30.27 -26.51
CA ILE A 13 8.74 -29.26 -25.58
C ILE A 13 9.35 -29.61 -24.22
N LEU A 14 10.43 -28.92 -23.84
CA LEU A 14 10.91 -28.89 -22.47
C LEU A 14 10.39 -27.60 -21.84
N LEU A 15 9.20 -27.72 -21.26
CA LEU A 15 8.66 -26.80 -20.28
C LEU A 15 9.62 -26.79 -19.08
N ALA A 16 10.57 -25.87 -19.09
CA ALA A 16 11.24 -25.46 -17.86
C ALA A 16 10.21 -24.72 -17.02
N VAL A 17 9.39 -25.47 -16.28
CA VAL A 17 8.66 -24.96 -15.13
C VAL A 17 9.71 -24.40 -14.19
N SER A 18 9.80 -23.08 -14.18
CA SER A 18 10.50 -22.33 -13.16
C SER A 18 9.99 -22.83 -11.81
N PRO A 19 10.84 -23.13 -10.82
CA PRO A 19 10.36 -23.17 -9.45
C PRO A 19 9.83 -21.76 -9.18
N VAL A 20 8.51 -21.64 -9.20
CA VAL A 20 7.82 -20.52 -8.57
C VAL A 20 8.29 -20.61 -7.12
N ALA A 21 9.21 -19.72 -6.74
CA ALA A 21 9.51 -19.50 -5.35
C ALA A 21 8.22 -18.95 -4.73
N ALA A 22 7.32 -19.84 -4.34
CA ALA A 22 6.22 -19.56 -3.45
C ALA A 22 6.81 -19.34 -2.07
N GLY A 23 7.48 -18.21 -1.92
CA GLY A 23 7.96 -17.64 -0.67
C GLY A 23 7.44 -16.21 -0.57
N ALA A 24 6.14 -16.04 -0.83
CA ALA A 24 5.44 -14.82 -0.47
C ALA A 24 4.55 -15.17 0.72
N GLN A 25 4.65 -14.34 1.76
CA GLN A 25 3.92 -14.41 3.03
C GLN A 25 4.60 -15.24 4.13
N ASP A 26 5.82 -14.86 4.53
CA ASP A 26 6.15 -14.89 5.96
C ASP A 26 5.35 -13.77 6.65
N GLY A 27 4.06 -14.04 6.83
CA GLY A 27 3.24 -13.31 7.79
C GLY A 27 3.90 -13.47 9.17
N ALA A 28 4.02 -12.36 9.88
CA ALA A 28 4.67 -12.30 11.19
C ALA A 28 4.33 -13.53 12.06
N THR A 29 5.37 -14.16 12.62
CA THR A 29 5.19 -15.24 13.61
C THR A 29 4.23 -14.80 14.73
N GLN A 30 3.43 -15.72 15.27
CA GLN A 30 2.37 -15.41 16.25
C GLN A 30 2.86 -14.55 17.42
N THR A 31 4.10 -14.79 17.88
CA THR A 31 4.79 -14.01 18.91
C THR A 31 5.08 -12.55 18.52
N GLN A 32 5.34 -12.27 17.24
CA GLN A 32 5.51 -10.89 16.72
C GLN A 32 4.18 -10.14 16.63
N ILE A 33 3.04 -10.83 16.59
CA ILE A 33 1.71 -10.21 16.57
C ILE A 33 1.32 -9.76 17.98
N GLU A 34 1.59 -10.57 19.00
CA GLU A 34 1.27 -10.27 20.41
C GLU A 34 2.18 -9.19 21.03
N GLN A 35 3.38 -8.97 20.46
CA GLN A 35 4.36 -7.98 20.93
C GLN A 35 4.62 -6.88 19.88
N ARG A 36 3.61 -6.48 19.11
CA ARG A 36 3.74 -5.30 18.25
C ARG A 36 3.76 -4.04 19.10
N ASP A 37 4.94 -3.49 19.28
CA ASP A 37 5.11 -2.11 19.71
C ASP A 37 4.33 -1.21 18.72
N PRO A 38 3.38 -0.38 19.20
CA PRO A 38 2.62 0.53 18.33
C PRO A 38 3.51 1.52 17.58
N ASP A 39 4.75 1.73 18.03
CA ASP A 39 5.77 2.55 17.36
C ASP A 39 6.62 1.76 16.35
N PHE A 40 6.41 0.44 16.21
CA PHE A 40 7.14 -0.41 15.25
C PHE A 40 6.37 -0.52 13.93
N CYS A 41 6.71 0.35 12.98
CA CYS A 41 5.97 0.53 11.75
C CYS A 41 6.42 -0.45 10.64
N GLY A 42 5.46 -1.09 9.96
CA GLY A 42 5.69 -1.99 8.82
C GLY A 42 6.19 -3.39 9.19
N ALA A 43 6.21 -4.28 8.19
CA ALA A 43 6.89 -5.57 8.34
C ALA A 43 8.41 -5.32 8.46
N GLY A 44 9.03 -5.77 9.55
CA GLY A 44 10.46 -5.59 9.79
C GLY A 44 10.90 -4.16 10.15
N GLY A 45 9.99 -3.29 10.61
CA GLY A 45 10.33 -1.91 11.01
C GLY A 45 10.44 -0.94 9.83
N ALA A 46 9.96 -1.34 8.65
CA ALA A 46 9.97 -0.50 7.47
C ALA A 46 8.87 0.58 7.52
N GLY A 47 9.32 1.84 7.62
CA GLY A 47 8.57 3.03 7.19
C GLY A 47 7.54 3.52 8.20
N CYS A 48 8.01 4.09 9.31
CA CYS A 48 7.17 4.95 10.11
C CYS A 48 6.86 6.23 9.35
N ASP A 49 5.59 6.64 9.41
CA ASP A 49 5.24 7.96 8.98
C ASP A 49 5.95 8.99 9.87
N PRO A 50 6.38 10.13 9.31
CA PRO A 50 6.91 11.24 10.09
C PRO A 50 5.96 11.68 11.21
N ALA A 51 6.52 12.23 12.29
CA ALA A 51 5.74 12.57 13.49
C ALA A 51 4.58 13.56 13.21
N ASP A 52 4.76 14.48 12.28
CA ASP A 52 3.71 15.42 11.86
C ASP A 52 2.58 14.72 11.09
N VAL A 53 2.90 13.76 10.23
CA VAL A 53 1.92 12.89 9.58
C VAL A 53 1.17 12.05 10.61
N GLN A 54 1.86 11.46 11.59
CA GLN A 54 1.22 10.70 12.68
C GLN A 54 0.27 11.57 13.51
N GLN A 55 0.65 12.81 13.82
CA GLN A 55 -0.23 13.76 14.49
C GLN A 55 -1.49 14.04 13.66
N TRP A 56 -1.34 14.25 12.35
CA TRP A 56 -2.50 14.45 11.49
C TRP A 56 -3.37 13.19 11.39
N LYS A 57 -2.82 11.98 11.35
CA LYS A 57 -3.62 10.74 11.44
C LYS A 57 -4.46 10.69 12.72
N ALA A 58 -3.89 11.10 13.85
CA ALA A 58 -4.65 11.17 15.10
C ALA A 58 -5.80 12.19 15.04
N VAL A 59 -5.60 13.34 14.39
CA VAL A 59 -6.66 14.33 14.15
C VAL A 59 -7.74 13.77 13.23
N GLY A 60 -7.36 13.17 12.10
CA GLY A 60 -8.29 12.58 11.13
C GLY A 60 -9.19 11.52 11.77
N ASN A 61 -8.59 10.58 12.53
CA ASN A 61 -9.33 9.53 13.26
C ASN A 61 -10.34 10.07 14.28
N ARG A 62 -10.08 11.24 14.86
CA ARG A 62 -11.04 11.87 15.79
C ARG A 62 -12.23 12.48 15.06
N LEU A 63 -12.01 12.95 13.82
CA LEU A 63 -12.98 13.73 13.06
C LEU A 63 -13.86 12.87 12.14
N ALA A 64 -13.33 11.77 11.61
CA ALA A 64 -14.03 10.91 10.68
C ALA A 64 -13.54 9.46 10.74
N ASP A 65 -14.44 8.53 10.44
CA ASP A 65 -14.11 7.11 10.24
C ASP A 65 -13.63 6.90 8.79
N LEU A 66 -12.32 7.11 8.59
CA LEU A 66 -11.67 7.00 7.28
C LEU A 66 -11.01 5.64 7.11
N SER A 67 -10.99 5.14 5.88
CA SER A 67 -10.14 4.00 5.55
C SER A 67 -8.66 4.32 5.88
N SER A 68 -7.86 3.32 6.23
CA SER A 68 -6.43 3.53 6.53
C SER A 68 -5.67 4.22 5.39
N ALA A 69 -6.10 3.98 4.14
CA ALA A 69 -5.55 4.62 2.95
C ALA A 69 -5.91 6.12 2.91
N ASP A 70 -7.20 6.44 3.08
CA ASP A 70 -7.68 7.83 3.01
C ASP A 70 -7.19 8.66 4.19
N LEU A 71 -7.11 8.06 5.38
CA LEU A 71 -6.50 8.67 6.55
C LEU A 71 -5.04 9.06 6.28
N SER A 72 -4.29 8.17 5.64
CA SER A 72 -2.90 8.44 5.30
C SER A 72 -2.77 9.55 4.25
N GLN A 73 -3.62 9.54 3.21
CA GLN A 73 -3.65 10.61 2.20
C GLN A 73 -4.01 11.97 2.79
N TYR A 74 -5.05 12.03 3.63
CA TYR A 74 -5.41 13.21 4.40
C TYR A 74 -4.24 13.71 5.26
N ALA A 75 -3.59 12.82 6.01
CA ALA A 75 -2.52 13.20 6.93
C ALA A 75 -1.28 13.76 6.22
N TYR A 76 -0.86 13.12 5.12
CA TYR A 76 0.23 13.64 4.29
C TYR A 76 -0.12 14.97 3.64
N ALA A 77 -1.36 15.16 3.18
CA ALA A 77 -1.81 16.43 2.64
C ALA A 77 -1.76 17.54 3.68
N CYS A 78 -2.25 17.29 4.90
CA CYS A 78 -2.26 18.27 5.99
C CYS A 78 -0.86 18.57 6.55
N ALA A 79 0.06 17.60 6.52
CA ALA A 79 1.46 17.82 6.86
C ALA A 79 2.15 18.75 5.83
N LYS A 80 1.87 18.54 4.55
CA LYS A 80 2.48 19.28 3.44
C LYS A 80 1.88 20.66 3.21
N HIS A 81 0.56 20.78 3.29
CA HIS A 81 -0.22 21.98 2.97
C HIS A 81 -0.68 22.68 4.24
N ARG A 82 0.25 23.36 4.93
CA ARG A 82 -0.05 24.05 6.19
C ARG A 82 -1.09 25.17 6.04
N GLU A 83 -1.25 25.70 4.84
CA GLU A 83 -2.28 26.67 4.50
C GLU A 83 -3.70 26.10 4.57
N TRP A 84 -3.87 24.77 4.54
CA TRP A 84 -5.17 24.10 4.70
C TRP A 84 -5.50 23.77 6.16
N LYS A 85 -4.69 24.23 7.13
CA LYS A 85 -4.80 23.86 8.55
C LYS A 85 -6.24 23.91 9.09
N SER A 86 -6.98 24.98 8.79
CA SER A 86 -8.36 25.12 9.27
C SER A 86 -9.28 24.01 8.75
N GLU A 87 -9.15 23.61 7.48
CA GLU A 87 -9.92 22.51 6.90
C GLU A 87 -9.44 21.17 7.45
N CYS A 88 -8.13 21.00 7.61
CA CYS A 88 -7.54 19.81 8.23
C CYS A 88 -8.07 19.59 9.66
N GLU A 89 -8.22 20.63 10.47
CA GLU A 89 -8.67 20.52 11.86
C GLU A 89 -10.19 20.33 12.02
N THR A 90 -10.99 20.51 10.96
CA THR A 90 -12.45 20.58 11.07
C THR A 90 -13.21 19.66 10.10
N ASN A 91 -12.68 19.43 8.90
CA ASN A 91 -13.38 18.71 7.84
C ASN A 91 -12.43 17.88 6.97
N PRO A 92 -12.08 16.66 7.42
CA PRO A 92 -11.25 15.75 6.64
C PRO A 92 -11.83 15.43 5.26
N ILE A 93 -13.15 15.39 5.12
CA ILE A 93 -13.83 15.09 3.84
C ILE A 93 -13.57 16.18 2.80
N ALA A 94 -13.51 17.45 3.21
CA ALA A 94 -13.15 18.54 2.30
C ALA A 94 -11.72 18.40 1.76
N ILE A 95 -10.78 17.94 2.60
CA ILE A 95 -9.42 17.63 2.18
C ILE A 95 -9.40 16.47 1.19
N LEU A 96 -10.11 15.38 1.48
CA LEU A 96 -10.20 14.22 0.57
C LEU A 96 -10.78 14.61 -0.79
N LYS A 97 -11.86 15.41 -0.82
CA LYS A 97 -12.43 15.96 -2.06
C LYS A 97 -11.43 16.83 -2.82
N ARG A 98 -10.65 17.65 -2.11
CA ARG A 98 -9.58 18.46 -2.72
C ARG A 98 -8.47 17.61 -3.33
N LEU A 99 -8.22 16.42 -2.78
CA LEU A 99 -7.30 15.41 -3.34
C LEU A 99 -7.90 14.61 -4.49
N GLY A 100 -9.19 14.81 -4.83
CA GLY A 100 -9.89 14.06 -5.87
C GLY A 100 -10.40 12.68 -5.41
N ILE A 101 -10.49 12.46 -4.10
CA ILE A 101 -11.03 11.22 -3.52
C ILE A 101 -12.54 11.41 -3.30
N GLU A 102 -13.32 10.56 -3.94
CA GLU A 102 -14.79 10.59 -3.89
C GLU A 102 -15.35 9.49 -2.98
N GLY A 103 -16.67 9.50 -2.74
CA GLY A 103 -17.36 8.51 -1.90
C GLY A 103 -17.63 8.95 -0.45
N TYR A 104 -17.44 10.23 -0.16
CA TYR A 104 -17.67 10.85 1.16
C TYR A 104 -18.53 12.13 1.09
#